data_AF-A0A914RH08-F1
#
_entry.id   AF-A0A914RH08-F1
#
_cell.length_a   1.000
_cell.length_b   1.000
_cell.length_c   1.000
_cell.angle_alpha   90.00
_cell.angle_beta   90.00
_cell.angle_gamma   90.00
#
_symmetry.space_group_name_H-M   'P 1'
#
loop_
_entity.id
_entity.type
_entity.pdbx_description
1 polymer ?
#
loop_
_entity_poly.entity_id
_entity_poly.type
_entity_poly.pdbx_seq_one_letter_code
_entity_poly.pdbx_strand_id
1 'polypeptide(L)' 'MSDYLSPLLVVMQNEVDAFWAFVALMERVHGNFEMDQVVMKKQLMDLRDLLMVVNPKLANYLGTCLIGFLVILIERK' A
#
# COMPACT_ATOMS: atom_id res chain seq x y z
N MET A 1 -5.63 1.47 9.60
CA MET A 1 -5.99 0.04 9.56
C MET A 1 -7.50 -0.20 9.57
N SER A 2 -8.31 0.72 10.13
CA SER A 2 -9.78 0.64 10.13
C SER A 2 -10.38 0.40 8.73
N ASP A 3 -9.79 1.00 7.70
CA ASP A 3 -10.28 0.87 6.31
C ASP A 3 -10.14 -0.55 5.76
N TYR A 4 -9.22 -1.35 6.29
CA TYR A 4 -9.11 -2.78 5.97
C TYR A 4 -10.13 -3.62 6.75
N LEU A 5 -10.40 -3.27 8.01
CA LEU A 5 -11.31 -4.01 8.88
C LEU A 5 -12.80 -3.76 8.53
N SER A 6 -13.14 -2.53 8.14
CA SER A 6 -14.53 -2.15 7.80
C SER A 6 -15.20 -3.09 6.78
N PRO A 7 -14.62 -3.37 5.60
CA PRO A 7 -15.23 -4.29 4.65
C PRO A 7 -15.29 -5.74 5.16
N LEU A 8 -14.29 -6.19 5.93
CA LEU A 8 -14.32 -7.52 6.54
C LEU A 8 -15.50 -7.67 7.49
N LEU A 9 -15.75 -6.67 8.33
CA LEU A 9 -16.88 -6.67 9.27
C LEU A 9 -18.23 -6.66 8.53
N VAL A 10 -18.34 -5.87 7.45
CA VAL A 10 -19.56 -5.80 6.62
C VAL A 10 -19.87 -7.14 5.95
N VAL A 11 -18.85 -7.84 5.45
CA VAL A 11 -19.02 -9.12 4.74
C VAL A 11 -19.24 -10.29 5.71
N MET A 12 -18.47 -10.35 6.80
CA MET A 12 -18.51 -11.49 7.71
C MET A 12 -19.68 -11.43 8.70
N GLN A 13 -20.18 -10.24 9.04
CA GLN A 13 -21.29 -10.01 9.99
C GLN A 13 -21.12 -10.67 11.37
N ASN A 14 -19.92 -11.17 11.66
CA ASN A 14 -19.51 -11.80 12.90
C ASN A 14 -18.15 -11.20 13.29
N GLU A 15 -18.07 -10.67 14.50
CA GLU A 15 -16.86 -9.99 15.00
C GLU A 15 -15.68 -10.95 15.14
N VAL A 16 -15.90 -12.18 15.60
CA VAL A 16 -14.85 -13.18 15.83
C VAL A 16 -14.25 -13.62 14.50
N ASP A 17 -15.08 -13.90 13.50
CA ASP A 17 -14.61 -14.29 12.18
C ASP A 17 -13.88 -13.13 11.48
N ALA A 18 -14.45 -11.92 11.56
CA ALA A 18 -13.83 -10.71 11.03
C ALA A 18 -12.47 -10.42 11.68
N PHE A 19 -12.34 -10.67 12.98
CA PHE A 19 -11.09 -10.53 13.71
C PHE A 19 -10.02 -11.48 13.17
N TRP A 20 -10.31 -12.78 13.06
CA TRP A 20 -9.33 -13.74 12.57
C TRP A 20 -8.96 -13.51 11.10
N ALA A 21 -9.92 -13.11 10.27
CA ALA A 21 -9.65 -12.73 8.89
C ALA A 21 -8.77 -11.47 8.81
N PHE A 22 -9.00 -10.50 9.69
CA PHE A 22 -8.18 -9.30 9.78
C PHE A 22 -6.76 -9.61 10.25
N VAL A 23 -6.57 -10.51 11.22
CA VAL A 23 -5.25 -10.97 11.65
C VAL A 23 -4.49 -11.60 10.49
N ALA A 24 -5.12 -12.52 9.75
CA ALA A 24 -4.51 -13.17 8.58
C ALA A 24 -4.18 -12.19 7.45
N LEU A 25 -4.99 -11.14 7.27
CA LEU A 25 -4.69 -10.05 6.33
C LEU A 25 -3.46 -9.28 6.80
N MET A 26 -3.40 -8.92 8.08
CA MET A 26 -2.29 -8.17 8.66
C MET A 26 -0.97 -8.95 8.59
N GLU A 27 -0.96 -10.28 8.68
CA GLU A 27 0.26 -11.08 8.42
C GLU A 27 0.89 -10.83 7.04
N ARG A 28 0.11 -10.37 6.06
CA ARG A 28 0.60 -10.07 4.70
C ARG A 28 0.94 -8.60 4.49
N VAL A 29 0.20 -7.71 5.14
CA VAL A 29 0.29 -6.26 4.88
C VAL A 29 0.91 -5.48 6.05
N HIS A 30 1.29 -6.11 7.16
CA HIS A 30 1.84 -5.41 8.34
C HIS A 30 3.05 -4.55 7.99
N GLY A 31 3.90 -4.99 7.06
CA GLY A 31 5.09 -4.25 6.63
C GLY A 31 4.77 -2.86 6.07
N ASN A 32 3.55 -2.65 5.56
CA ASN A 32 3.09 -1.35 5.09
C ASN A 32 2.81 -0.35 6.23
N PHE A 33 2.79 -0.81 7.48
CA PHE A 33 2.53 -0.02 8.68
C PHE A 33 3.74 0.08 9.61
N GLU A 34 4.90 -0.46 9.20
CA GLU A 34 6.15 -0.27 9.93
C GLU A 34 6.60 1.19 9.84
N MET A 35 7.22 1.68 10.91
CA MET A 35 7.59 3.09 11.04
C MET A 35 8.59 3.54 9.98
N ASP A 36 9.46 2.64 9.53
CA ASP A 36 10.45 2.91 8.50
C ASP A 36 9.86 2.93 7.08
N GLN A 37 8.61 2.46 6.94
CA GLN A 37 7.85 2.35 5.70
C GLN A 37 8.61 1.69 4.54
N VAL A 38 9.57 0.81 4.85
CA VAL A 38 10.47 0.20 3.84
C VAL A 38 9.68 -0.61 2.83
N VAL A 39 8.69 -1.38 3.28
CA VAL A 39 7.86 -2.21 2.40
C VAL A 39 7.01 -1.36 1.47
N MET A 40 6.41 -0.28 1.98
CA MET A 40 5.61 0.64 1.18
C MET A 40 6.46 1.30 0.09
N LYS A 41 7.68 1.74 0.43
CA LYS A 41 8.63 2.31 -0.54
C LYS A 41 8.98 1.30 -1.62
N LYS A 42 9.26 0.05 -1.24
CA LYS A 42 9.55 -1.03 -2.20
C LYS A 42 8.38 -1.28 -3.16
N GLN A 43 7.16 -1.41 -2.64
CA GLN A 43 5.97 -1.63 -3.47
C GLN A 43 5.75 -0.50 -4.51
N LEU A 44 6.05 0.75 -4.14
CA LEU A 44 5.98 1.89 -5.05
C LEU A 44 7.08 1.87 -6.13
N MET A 45 8.29 1.44 -5.78
CA MET A 45 9.37 1.26 -6.75
C MET A 45 9.04 0.15 -7.75
N ASP A 46 8.56 -0.99 -7.25
CA ASP A 46 8.13 -2.12 -8.09
C ASP A 46 6.99 -1.69 -9.05
N LEU A 47 6.03 -0.90 -8.56
CA LEU A 47 4.95 -0.33 -9.37
C LEU A 47 5.47 0.60 -10.47
N ARG A 48 6.44 1.46 -10.15
CA ARG A 48 7.09 2.34 -11.14
C ARG A 48 7.74 1.50 -12.23
N ASP A 49 8.47 0.46 -11.87
CA ASP A 49 9.22 -0.35 -12.83
C ASP A 49 8.27 -1.15 -13.74
N LEU A 50 7.16 -1.66 -13.19
CA LEU A 50 6.07 -2.24 -13.98
C LEU A 50 5.46 -1.20 -14.93
N LEU A 51 5.22 0.02 -14.45
CA LEU A 51 4.63 1.08 -15.26
C LEU A 51 5.57 1.52 -16.39
N MET A 52 6.88 1.51 -16.18
CA MET A 52 7.88 1.76 -17.23
C MET A 52 7.76 0.74 -18.37
N VAL A 53 7.43 -0.51 -18.06
CA VAL A 53 7.22 -1.57 -19.08
C VAL A 53 5.88 -1.41 -19.78
N VAL A 54 4.81 -1.16 -19.03
CA VAL A 54 3.44 -1.10 -19.57
C VAL A 54 3.18 0.19 -20.35
N ASN A 55 3.61 1.33 -19.81
CA ASN A 55 3.40 2.65 -20.42
C ASN A 55 4.54 3.63 -20.05
N PRO A 56 5.64 3.62 -20.82
CA PRO A 56 6.80 4.48 -20.55
C PRO A 56 6.48 5.98 -20.59
N LYS A 57 5.53 6.39 -21.45
CA LYS A 57 5.13 7.80 -21.55
C LYS A 57 4.48 8.29 -20.26
N LEU A 58 3.56 7.49 -19.71
CA LEU A 58 2.91 7.79 -18.44
C LEU A 58 3.92 7.72 -17.29
N ALA A 59 4.78 6.70 -17.25
CA ALA A 59 5.80 6.57 -16.22
C ALA A 59 6.77 7.76 -16.21
N ASN A 60 7.21 8.25 -17.38
CA ASN A 60 8.05 9.44 -17.48
C ASN A 60 7.32 10.71 -17.03
N TYR A 61 6.06 10.89 -17.44
CA TYR A 61 5.23 12.02 -16.99
C TYR A 61 5.09 12.05 -15.46
N LEU A 62 4.75 10.90 -14.85
CA LEU A 62 4.65 10.75 -13.40
C LEU A 62 6.01 10.84 -12.69
N GLY A 63 7.09 10.40 -13.33
CA GLY A 63 8.45 10.57 -12.82
C GLY A 63 8.85 12.04 -12.70
N THR A 64 8.41 12.86 -13.64
CA THR A 64 8.69 14.29 -13.67
C THR A 64 7.87 15.08 -12.63
N CYS A 65 6.70 14.56 -12.21
CA CYS A 65 5.74 15.30 -11.38
C CYS A 65 5.47 14.71 -9.99
N LEU A 66 5.58 13.39 -9.80
CA LEU A 66 4.93 12.67 -8.68
C LEU A 66 5.86 11.72 -7.92
N ILE A 67 6.84 11.08 -8.55
CA ILE A 67 7.68 10.09 -7.85
C ILE A 67 8.66 10.75 -6.85
N GLY A 68 9.14 11.97 -7.13
CA GLY A 68 9.84 12.78 -6.13
C GLY A 68 8.93 13.19 -4.96
N PHE A 69 7.66 13.49 -5.24
CA PHE A 69 6.69 13.96 -4.23
C PHE A 69 6.18 12.83 -3.33
N LEU A 70 6.02 11.61 -3.85
CA LEU A 70 5.57 10.45 -3.07
C LEU A 70 6.65 9.93 -2.11
N VAL A 71 7.92 9.98 -2.50
CA VAL A 71 9.05 9.69 -1.59
C VAL A 71 9.14 10.76 -0.50
N ILE A 72 8.97 12.04 -0.85
CA ILE A 72 8.97 13.15 0.12
C ILE A 72 7.78 13.08 1.09
N LEU A 73 6.60 12.63 0.65
CA LEU A 73 5.42 12.48 1.51
C LEU A 73 5.57 11.35 2.53
N ILE A 74 6.33 10.30 2.22
CA ILE A 74 6.66 9.22 3.14
C ILE A 74 7.73 9.65 4.16
N GLU A 75 8.72 10.46 3.77
CA GLU A 75 9.76 11.02 4.66
C GLU A 75 9.25 12.11 5.62
N ARG A 76 8.03 12.63 5.40
CA ARG A 76 7.44 13.74 6.18
C ARG A 76 6.50 13.28 7.31
N LYS A 77 6.46 11.99 7.64
CA LYS A 77 5.75 11.45 8.81
C LYS A 77 6.68 10.71 9.75
#